data_AF-A0A9X6WW00-F1
#
_entry.id   AF-A0A9X6WW00-F1
#
_cell.length_a   1.000
_cell.length_b   1.000
_cell.length_c   1.000
_cell.angle_alpha   90.00
_cell.angle_beta   90.00
_cell.angle_gamma   90.00
#
_symmetry.space_group_name_H-M   'P 1'
#
loop_
_entity.id
_entity.type
_entity.pdbx_description
1 polymer ?
#
loop_
_entity_poly.entity_id
_entity_poly.type
_entity_poly.pdbx_seq_one_letter_code
_entity_poly.pdbx_strand_id
1 'polypeptide(L)' 'DIYELVVPKDNLLRKINDLIDFSFVYEELKNKYCHDNGRNAIDPVRMFKYLLLKAIYDLSDVDVVERSKYDMSFKYF' A
#
# COMPACT_ATOMS: atom_id res chain seq x y z
N ASP A 1 -12.20 12.37 4.03
CA ASP A 1 -12.70 13.71 3.66
C ASP A 1 -12.22 14.17 2.28
N ILE A 2 -10.93 14.39 2.01
CA ILE A 2 -10.48 14.79 0.66
C ILE A 2 -10.46 13.64 -0.36
N TYR A 3 -9.94 12.47 0.02
CA TYR A 3 -9.84 11.32 -0.91
C TYR A 3 -11.20 10.78 -1.33
N GLU A 4 -12.21 10.90 -0.48
CA GLU A 4 -13.60 10.54 -0.81
C GLU A 4 -14.16 11.36 -1.98
N LEU A 5 -13.70 12.62 -2.11
CA LEU A 5 -14.14 13.56 -3.14
C LEU A 5 -13.30 13.42 -4.42
N VAL A 6 -11.98 13.21 -4.28
CA VAL A 6 -11.05 13.23 -5.42
C VAL A 6 -10.75 11.86 -6.03
N VAL A 7 -10.97 10.76 -5.29
CA VAL A 7 -10.80 9.40 -5.80
C VAL A 7 -12.18 8.80 -6.09
N PRO A 8 -12.56 8.68 -7.37
CA PRO A 8 -13.87 8.15 -7.75
C PRO A 8 -14.14 6.77 -7.13
N LYS A 9 -15.39 6.51 -6.76
CA LYS A 9 -15.82 5.22 -6.15
C LYS A 9 -15.58 4.03 -7.07
N ASP A 10 -15.55 4.26 -8.38
CA ASP A 10 -15.29 3.24 -9.40
C ASP A 10 -13.79 3.00 -9.66
N ASN A 11 -12.90 3.81 -9.08
CA ASN A 11 -11.44 3.65 -9.17
C ASN A 11 -11.01 2.26 -8.70
N LEU A 12 -10.13 1.62 -9.48
CA LEU A 12 -9.67 0.26 -9.25
C LEU A 12 -9.01 0.10 -7.87
N LEU A 13 -8.02 0.95 -7.55
CA LEU A 13 -7.26 0.83 -6.31
C LEU A 13 -8.13 1.06 -5.09
N ARG A 14 -9.08 1.99 -5.19
CA ARG A 14 -10.07 2.21 -4.16
C ARG A 14 -10.90 0.96 -3.90
N LYS A 15 -11.43 0.33 -4.95
CA LYS A 15 -12.18 -0.94 -4.82
C LYS A 15 -11.32 -2.03 -4.19
N ILE A 16 -10.07 -2.16 -4.59
CA ILE A 16 -9.15 -3.15 -4.02
C ILE A 16 -8.95 -2.89 -2.52
N ASN A 17 -8.69 -1.63 -2.12
CA ASN A 17 -8.51 -1.27 -0.71
C ASN A 17 -9.77 -1.55 0.13
N ASP A 18 -10.95 -1.28 -0.43
CA ASP A 18 -12.21 -1.43 0.30
C ASP A 18 -12.68 -2.90 0.35
N LEU A 19 -12.28 -3.75 -0.62
CA LEU A 19 -12.70 -5.15 -0.72
C LEU A 19 -11.73 -6.16 -0.11
N ILE A 20 -10.45 -5.82 0.00
CA ILE A 20 -9.41 -6.74 0.48
C ILE A 20 -9.01 -6.36 1.91
N ASP A 21 -9.14 -7.32 2.81
CA ASP A 21 -8.48 -7.24 4.12
C ASP A 21 -7.01 -7.64 3.99
N PHE A 22 -6.11 -6.68 4.21
CA PHE A 22 -4.66 -6.88 4.14
C PHE A 22 -4.05 -7.41 5.46
N SER A 23 -4.87 -7.71 6.48
CA SER A 23 -4.40 -8.27 7.75
C SER A 23 -3.56 -9.54 7.58
N PHE A 24 -3.81 -10.34 6.53
CA PHE A 24 -3.03 -11.55 6.22
C PHE A 24 -1.53 -11.26 6.06
N VAL A 25 -1.15 -10.07 5.58
CA VAL A 25 0.27 -9.68 5.39
C VAL A 25 0.98 -9.62 6.75
N TYR A 26 0.30 -9.12 7.79
CA TYR A 26 0.84 -9.11 9.13
C TYR A 26 1.01 -10.52 9.68
N GLU A 27 -0.02 -11.36 9.54
CA GLU A 27 0.02 -12.73 10.05
C GLU A 27 1.17 -13.54 9.45
N GLU A 28 1.42 -13.39 8.14
CA GLU A 28 2.52 -14.13 7.50
C GLU A 28 3.90 -13.62 7.85
N LEU A 29 4.03 -12.32 8.13
CA LEU A 29 5.32 -11.71 8.38
C LEU A 29 5.67 -11.61 9.87
N LYS A 30 4.70 -11.77 10.78
CA LYS A 30 4.88 -11.60 12.23
C LYS A 30 6.11 -12.33 12.77
N ASN A 31 6.29 -13.60 12.41
CA ASN A 31 7.39 -14.44 12.90
C ASN A 31 8.75 -14.12 12.24
N LYS A 32 8.78 -13.23 11.24
CA LYS A 32 10.01 -12.78 10.56
C LYS A 32 10.55 -11.49 11.14
N TYR A 33 9.77 -10.79 11.95
CA TYR A 33 10.16 -9.54 12.59
C TYR A 33 10.39 -9.74 14.08
N CYS A 34 11.38 -9.02 14.60
CA CYS A 34 11.62 -8.92 16.03
C CYS A 34 10.81 -7.72 16.56
N HIS A 35 10.01 -7.96 17.60
CA HIS A 35 9.09 -6.94 18.13
C HIS A 35 9.71 -6.06 19.22
N ASP A 36 10.83 -6.48 19.80
CA ASP A 36 11.41 -5.93 21.03
C ASP A 36 12.89 -5.53 20.89
N ASN A 37 13.48 -5.66 19.70
CA ASN A 37 14.87 -5.31 19.47
C ASN A 37 15.07 -4.45 18.21
N GLY A 38 15.82 -3.36 18.35
CA GLY A 38 16.20 -2.49 17.25
C GLY A 38 15.13 -1.48 16.82
N ARG A 39 15.22 -1.01 15.58
CA ARG A 39 14.25 -0.07 14.99
C ARG A 39 13.05 -0.86 14.47
N ASN A 40 11.85 -0.40 14.82
CA ASN A 40 10.61 -0.96 14.30
C ASN A 40 10.58 -0.93 12.76
N ALA A 41 10.04 -1.99 12.17
CA ALA A 41 9.82 -2.06 10.74
C ALA A 41 8.81 -0.99 10.29
N ILE A 42 8.96 -0.53 9.05
CA ILE A 42 7.88 0.17 8.36
C ILE A 42 6.71 -0.82 8.21
N ASP A 43 5.49 -0.28 8.25
CA ASP A 43 4.27 -1.06 8.08
C ASP A 43 4.39 -2.05 6.89
N PRO A 44 4.30 -3.37 7.14
CA PRO A 44 4.47 -4.37 6.10
C PRO A 44 3.34 -4.36 5.06
N VAL A 45 2.11 -3.98 5.44
CA VAL A 45 1.01 -3.78 4.50
C VAL A 45 1.31 -2.64 3.54
N ARG A 46 1.91 -1.55 4.04
CA ARG A 46 2.36 -0.45 3.17
C ARG A 46 3.36 -0.96 2.13
N MET A 47 4.38 -1.71 2.54
CA MET A 47 5.37 -2.26 1.61
C MET A 47 4.74 -3.22 0.60
N PHE A 48 3.82 -4.07 1.05
CA PHE A 48 3.07 -4.96 0.16
C PHE A 48 2.25 -4.19 -0.88
N LYS A 49 1.58 -3.10 -0.48
CA LYS A 49 0.84 -2.24 -1.40
C LYS A 49 1.74 -1.58 -2.44
N TYR A 50 2.95 -1.15 -2.09
CA TYR A 50 3.93 -0.68 -3.08
C TYR A 50 4.29 -1.76 -4.11
N LEU A 51 4.54 -2.99 -3.67
CA LEU A 51 4.83 -4.11 -4.57
C LEU A 51 3.64 -4.42 -5.49
N LEU A 52 2.42 -4.36 -4.95
CA LEU A 52 1.21 -4.55 -5.75
C LEU A 52 1.04 -3.44 -6.78
N LEU A 53 1.26 -2.17 -6.41
CA LEU A 53 1.22 -1.04 -7.34
C LEU A 53 2.26 -1.18 -8.45
N LYS A 54 3.49 -1.60 -8.12
CA LYS A 54 4.52 -1.90 -9.13
C LYS A 54 4.05 -2.97 -10.11
N ALA A 55 3.42 -4.03 -9.62
CA ALA A 55 2.94 -5.13 -10.45
C ALA A 55 1.74 -4.74 -11.33
N ILE A 56 0.79 -3.97 -10.82
CA ILE A 56 -0.41 -3.54 -11.55
C ILE A 56 -0.05 -2.55 -12.68
N TYR A 57 0.90 -1.66 -12.44
CA TYR A 57 1.24 -0.55 -13.35
C TYR A 57 2.58 -0.72 -14.07
N ASP A 58 3.25 -1.86 -13.91
CA ASP A 58 4.57 -2.15 -14.48
C ASP A 58 5.60 -1.03 -14.23
N LEU A 59 5.72 -0.63 -12.96
CA LEU A 59 6.57 0.50 -12.53
C LEU A 59 7.88 0.02 -11.91
N SER A 60 8.96 0.78 -12.13
CA SER A 60 10.20 0.64 -11.37
C SER A 60 10.03 1.05 -9.91
N ASP A 61 10.99 0.69 -9.05
CA ASP A 61 11.02 1.12 -7.65
C ASP A 61 11.05 2.65 -7.51
N VAL A 62 11.79 3.33 -8.39
CA VAL A 62 11.89 4.79 -8.36
C VAL A 62 10.56 5.41 -8.79
N ASP A 63 9.94 4.87 -9.84
CA ASP A 63 8.71 5.43 -10.40
C ASP A 63 7.52 5.24 -9.47
N VAL A 64 7.40 4.09 -8.80
CA VAL A 64 6.31 3.88 -7.83
C VAL A 64 6.45 4.83 -6.63
N VAL A 65 7.68 5.05 -6.17
CA VAL A 65 7.97 5.97 -5.07
C VAL A 65 7.64 7.40 -5.49
N GLU A 66 8.10 7.82 -6.67
CA GLU A 66 7.84 9.16 -7.18
C GLU A 66 6.33 9.39 -7.37
N ARG A 67 5.64 8.47 -8.05
CA ARG A 67 4.20 8.58 -8.30
C ARG A 67 3.36 8.62 -7.03
N SER A 68 3.75 7.86 -6.00
CA SER A 68 3.07 7.88 -4.70
C SER A 68 3.10 9.25 -3.99
N LYS A 69 4.02 10.15 -4.37
CA LYS A 69 4.10 11.49 -3.78
C LYS A 69 2.95 12.41 -4.21
N TYR A 70 2.33 12.17 -5.35
CA TYR A 70 1.33 13.08 -5.93
C TYR A 70 0.07 12.39 -6.45
N ASP A 71 0.10 11.11 -6.81
CA ASP A 71 -1.08 10.39 -7.29
C ASP A 71 -2.05 10.13 -6.12
N MET A 72 -3.23 10.75 -6.17
CA MET A 72 -4.22 10.66 -5.10
C MET A 72 -4.81 9.26 -4.95
N SER A 73 -4.87 8.48 -6.05
CA SER A 73 -5.35 7.10 -5.99
C SER A 73 -4.32 6.20 -5.31
N PHE A 74 -3.02 6.45 -5.51
CA PHE A 74 -1.94 5.72 -4.84
C PHE A 74 -1.83 6.09 -3.36
N LYS A 75 -2.20 7.32 -2.99
CA LYS A 75 -2.21 7.75 -1.58
C LYS A 75 -3.42 7.23 -0.80
N TYR A 76 -4.56 7.09 -1.47
CA TYR A 76 -5.73 6.46 -0.86
C TYR A 76 -5.51 4.96 -0.66
N PHE A 77 -4.88 4.32 -1.63
CA PHE A 77 -4.53 2.90 -1.60
C PHE A 77 -3.47 2.61 -0.55
#